data_AF-A0A1C7NB26-F1
#
_entry.id   AF-A0A1C7NB26-F1
#
_cell.length_a   1.000
_cell.length_b   1.000
_cell.length_c   1.000
_cell.angle_alpha   90.00
_cell.angle_beta   90.00
_cell.angle_gamma   90.00
#
_symmetry.space_group_name_H-M   'P 1'
#
loop_
_entity.id
_entity.type
_entity.pdbx_description
1 polymer ?
#
loop_
_entity_poly.entity_id
_entity_poly.type
_entity_poly.pdbx_seq_one_letter_code
_entity_poly.pdbx_strand_id
1 'polypeptide(L)'
;MLLRFNGVFFGDYRAGKFSGSEGPLAVGGSFRGEHAMINRRQQAHPCDRDDHEFVLNGTNDSPHVKVHGHAFIQYPGQQVDSCSREKEVGKHRYDFKQVQSAALAISNKLAGMFPSWTIDSKGVIVRLATEGVRLRQPYHLFTLPAVCQGQCELEELSFECHLNDDCKIPKEALSHVALDMLLGKGAWTGPVEQTYPQDRLIVFNIPVVDGQTVNIMTDNPSAGLNACNTVYHFYAVDQKGQFARKGQFVIRRNSKYPFSGMILAPQAHIVDSNIGSFAGQIIAQSYEAQADHVQIKDYIAAGDEKCQTFYPDCVPDEFTD
;
A
#
# COMPACT_ATOMS: atom_id res chain seq x y z
N MET A 1 5.59 -14.15 -3.03
CA MET A 1 4.87 -14.39 -1.75
C MET A 1 3.99 -13.21 -1.30
N LEU A 2 4.44 -11.95 -1.45
CA LEU A 2 3.65 -10.75 -1.12
C LEU A 2 2.41 -10.54 -2.02
N LEU A 3 2.56 -10.72 -3.33
CA LEU A 3 1.58 -10.32 -4.34
C LEU A 3 0.31 -11.18 -4.44
N ARG A 4 0.24 -12.29 -3.70
CA ARG A 4 -0.94 -13.18 -3.74
C ARG A 4 -2.12 -12.68 -2.91
N PHE A 5 -1.88 -11.74 -1.99
CA PHE A 5 -2.88 -11.22 -1.08
C PHE A 5 -3.30 -9.81 -1.44
N ASN A 6 -4.60 -9.54 -1.37
CA ASN A 6 -5.12 -8.18 -1.44
C ASN A 6 -4.73 -7.35 -0.21
N GLY A 7 -4.60 -8.00 0.94
CA GLY A 7 -4.15 -7.36 2.17
C GLY A 7 -3.08 -8.18 2.88
N VAL A 8 -1.97 -7.55 3.22
CA VAL A 8 -0.95 -8.08 4.12
C VAL A 8 -0.79 -7.10 5.27
N PHE A 9 -1.14 -7.55 6.48
CA PHE A 9 -1.05 -6.75 7.69
C PHE A 9 -0.12 -7.43 8.69
N PHE A 10 0.96 -6.76 9.10
CA PHE A 10 1.97 -7.37 9.99
C PHE A 10 1.49 -7.47 11.45
N GLY A 11 0.56 -6.61 11.84
CA GLY A 11 -0.12 -6.58 13.13
C GLY A 11 -1.62 -6.87 12.97
N ASP A 12 -2.44 -6.15 13.73
CA ASP A 12 -3.88 -6.41 13.83
C ASP A 12 -4.67 -5.95 12.60
N TYR A 13 -5.78 -6.65 12.35
CA TYR A 13 -6.80 -6.26 11.39
C TYR A 13 -8.15 -6.12 12.10
N ARG A 14 -8.72 -4.91 12.05
CA ARG A 14 -10.02 -4.56 12.64
C ARG A 14 -10.98 -4.12 11.56
N ALA A 15 -12.16 -4.71 11.56
CA ALA A 15 -13.21 -4.43 10.60
C ALA A 15 -14.56 -4.29 11.31
N GLY A 16 -15.45 -3.48 10.72
CA GLY A 16 -16.84 -3.39 11.15
C GLY A 16 -17.65 -4.64 10.78
N LYS A 17 -18.97 -4.57 10.97
CA LYS A 17 -19.89 -5.65 10.59
C LYS A 17 -19.96 -5.79 9.07
N PHE A 18 -20.01 -7.02 8.56
CA PHE A 18 -20.12 -7.33 7.13
C PHE A 18 -19.01 -6.71 6.26
N SER A 19 -17.89 -6.37 6.89
CA SER A 19 -16.66 -5.86 6.27
C SER A 19 -15.74 -7.00 5.85
N GLY A 20 -14.58 -6.67 5.28
CA GLY A 20 -13.53 -7.65 4.97
C GLY A 20 -12.74 -7.29 3.72
N SER A 21 -12.42 -8.31 2.94
CA SER A 21 -11.62 -8.20 1.72
C SER A 21 -12.27 -8.97 0.59
N GLU A 22 -12.40 -8.33 -0.58
CA GLU A 22 -12.94 -8.99 -1.77
C GLU A 22 -12.01 -10.08 -2.31
N GLY A 23 -10.71 -9.98 -2.03
CA GLY A 23 -9.70 -10.99 -2.34
C GLY A 23 -8.95 -11.51 -1.10
N PRO A 24 -7.84 -12.23 -1.29
CA PRO A 24 -7.17 -12.95 -0.20
C PRO A 24 -6.54 -12.03 0.86
N LEU A 25 -6.44 -12.51 2.10
CA LEU A 25 -5.98 -11.71 3.25
C LEU A 25 -4.95 -12.44 4.12
N ALA A 26 -3.87 -11.76 4.52
CA ALA A 26 -2.88 -12.24 5.49
C ALA A 26 -2.76 -11.27 6.67
N VAL A 27 -2.89 -11.78 7.90
CA VAL A 27 -2.84 -11.00 9.15
C VAL A 27 -1.87 -11.63 10.15
N GLY A 28 -0.87 -10.85 10.55
CA GLY A 28 0.20 -11.26 11.46
C GLY A 28 -0.21 -11.23 12.93
N GLY A 29 -1.07 -10.28 13.28
CA GLY A 29 -1.68 -10.12 14.61
C GLY A 29 -3.08 -10.69 14.70
N SER A 30 -3.93 -10.04 15.49
CA SER A 30 -5.30 -10.51 15.77
C SER A 30 -6.27 -10.02 14.70
N PHE A 31 -7.29 -10.85 14.41
CA PHE A 31 -8.36 -10.51 13.49
C PHE A 31 -9.67 -10.25 14.25
N ARG A 32 -10.25 -9.06 14.05
CA ARG A 32 -11.56 -8.66 14.58
C ARG A 32 -12.48 -8.14 13.47
N GLY A 33 -13.62 -8.76 13.25
CA GLY A 33 -14.63 -8.35 12.25
C GLY A 33 -15.86 -9.25 12.31
N GLU A 34 -17.00 -8.70 12.70
CA GLU A 34 -18.25 -9.45 12.84
C GLU A 34 -18.88 -9.72 11.46
N HIS A 35 -19.28 -10.96 11.19
CA HIS A 35 -19.80 -11.37 9.87
C HIS A 35 -18.86 -11.04 8.70
N ALA A 36 -17.55 -11.06 8.95
CA ALA A 36 -16.57 -10.70 7.95
C ALA A 36 -16.51 -11.70 6.79
N MET A 37 -16.33 -11.19 5.57
CA MET A 37 -16.17 -12.01 4.37
C MET A 37 -14.80 -11.78 3.74
N ILE A 38 -14.06 -12.87 3.52
CA ILE A 38 -12.74 -12.87 2.87
C ILE A 38 -12.83 -13.60 1.54
N ASN A 39 -12.14 -13.05 0.53
CA ASN A 39 -12.13 -13.55 -0.84
C ASN A 39 -13.53 -13.61 -1.49
N ARG A 40 -14.39 -12.65 -1.14
CA ARG A 40 -15.82 -12.62 -1.51
C ARG A 40 -16.09 -12.73 -3.02
N ARG A 41 -15.16 -12.30 -3.87
CA ARG A 41 -15.38 -12.30 -5.33
C ARG A 41 -15.30 -13.69 -5.96
N GLN A 42 -14.57 -14.62 -5.35
CA GLN A 42 -14.57 -16.02 -5.78
C GLN A 42 -15.83 -16.74 -5.26
N GLN A 43 -16.97 -16.44 -5.89
CA GLN A 43 -18.26 -17.05 -5.55
C GLN A 43 -18.45 -18.45 -6.14
N ALA A 44 -17.64 -18.83 -7.14
CA ALA A 44 -17.75 -20.09 -7.85
C ALA A 44 -16.47 -20.93 -7.71
N HIS A 45 -16.61 -21.97 -6.89
CA HIS A 45 -15.88 -23.24 -6.86
C HIS A 45 -14.73 -23.45 -5.87
N PRO A 46 -14.74 -24.61 -5.20
CA PRO A 46 -14.46 -24.70 -3.77
C PRO A 46 -13.33 -25.69 -3.50
N CYS A 47 -12.28 -25.25 -2.83
CA CYS A 47 -11.35 -26.16 -2.14
C CYS A 47 -10.44 -27.03 -3.05
N ASP A 48 -10.44 -26.81 -4.37
CA ASP A 48 -9.64 -27.57 -5.34
C ASP A 48 -8.20 -27.02 -5.50
N ARG A 49 -7.89 -25.87 -4.89
CA ARG A 49 -6.55 -25.25 -4.92
C ARG A 49 -5.93 -25.30 -3.54
N ASP A 50 -4.69 -25.77 -3.41
CA ASP A 50 -3.96 -25.83 -2.13
C ASP A 50 -3.50 -24.45 -1.58
N ASP A 51 -3.94 -23.36 -2.21
CA ASP A 51 -3.61 -21.99 -1.82
C ASP A 51 -4.51 -21.48 -0.70
N HIS A 52 -3.89 -20.80 0.27
CA HIS A 52 -4.57 -20.23 1.42
C HIS A 52 -5.03 -18.81 1.13
N GLU A 53 -6.33 -18.61 1.07
CA GLU A 53 -6.96 -17.31 0.81
C GLU A 53 -7.12 -16.48 2.08
N PHE A 54 -6.98 -17.11 3.24
CA PHE A 54 -6.86 -16.43 4.52
C PHE A 54 -5.72 -17.03 5.34
N VAL A 55 -4.79 -16.20 5.80
CA VAL A 55 -3.70 -16.60 6.70
C VAL A 55 -3.72 -15.73 7.95
N LEU A 56 -3.80 -16.35 9.12
CA LEU A 56 -3.85 -15.68 10.41
C LEU A 56 -2.79 -16.25 11.36
N ASN A 57 -1.85 -15.42 11.78
CA ASN A 57 -0.78 -15.77 12.70
C ASN A 57 -1.10 -15.36 14.16
N GLY A 58 -2.14 -14.57 14.41
CA GLY A 58 -2.66 -14.29 15.75
C GLY A 58 -3.98 -15.01 16.05
N THR A 59 -4.82 -14.41 16.91
CA THR A 59 -6.13 -14.95 17.29
C THR A 59 -7.24 -14.44 16.38
N ASN A 60 -8.26 -15.28 16.16
CA ASN A 60 -9.51 -14.83 15.60
C ASN A 60 -10.48 -14.49 16.74
N ASP A 61 -10.71 -13.20 16.98
CA ASP A 61 -11.61 -12.70 18.03
C ASP A 61 -13.03 -12.42 17.50
N SER A 62 -13.33 -12.93 16.30
CA SER A 62 -14.51 -12.55 15.54
C SER A 62 -15.55 -13.66 15.45
N PRO A 63 -16.83 -13.38 15.76
CA PRO A 63 -17.90 -14.30 15.44
C PRO A 63 -18.18 -14.29 13.92
N HIS A 64 -18.39 -15.48 13.34
CA HIS A 64 -18.86 -15.68 11.97
C HIS A 64 -17.97 -15.09 10.87
N VAL A 65 -16.71 -15.52 10.80
CA VAL A 65 -15.86 -15.21 9.63
C VAL A 65 -16.11 -16.24 8.54
N LYS A 66 -16.41 -15.78 7.32
CA LYS A 66 -16.54 -16.63 6.13
C LYS A 66 -15.38 -16.38 5.17
N VAL A 67 -14.69 -17.45 4.78
CA VAL A 67 -13.60 -17.43 3.81
C VAL A 67 -14.00 -18.25 2.61
N HIS A 68 -13.99 -17.62 1.44
CA HIS A 68 -14.15 -18.33 0.17
C HIS A 68 -12.78 -18.93 -0.24
N GLY A 69 -12.42 -20.08 0.31
CA GLY A 69 -11.14 -20.74 0.07
C GLY A 69 -10.55 -21.36 1.34
N HIS A 70 -9.29 -21.79 1.28
CA HIS A 70 -8.59 -22.38 2.42
C HIS A 70 -8.16 -21.31 3.43
N ALA A 71 -8.25 -21.64 4.72
CA ALA A 71 -7.83 -20.76 5.80
C ALA A 71 -6.76 -21.45 6.66
N PHE A 72 -5.64 -20.76 6.88
CA PHE A 72 -4.61 -21.15 7.84
C PHE A 72 -4.75 -20.25 9.06
N ILE A 73 -4.94 -20.87 10.23
CA ILE A 73 -5.10 -20.14 11.49
C ILE A 73 -4.20 -20.78 12.53
N GLN A 74 -3.12 -20.08 12.89
CA GLN A 74 -2.13 -20.60 13.83
C GLN A 74 -2.71 -20.82 15.21
N TYR A 75 -3.41 -19.81 15.75
CA TYR A 75 -4.01 -19.88 17.09
C TYR A 75 -5.53 -19.98 16.98
N PRO A 76 -6.13 -21.10 17.41
CA PRO A 76 -7.56 -21.26 17.33
C PRO A 76 -8.28 -20.31 18.29
N GLY A 77 -8.94 -19.30 17.72
CA GLY A 77 -9.97 -18.51 18.41
C GLY A 77 -11.37 -18.99 17.99
N GLN A 78 -12.23 -18.03 17.65
CA GLN A 78 -13.59 -18.27 17.13
C GLN A 78 -13.59 -19.05 15.80
N GLN A 79 -14.72 -19.68 15.49
CA GLN A 79 -14.91 -20.50 14.29
C GLN A 79 -14.82 -19.64 13.01
N VAL A 80 -14.11 -20.17 12.02
CA VAL A 80 -14.05 -19.65 10.65
C VAL A 80 -14.67 -20.69 9.73
N ASP A 81 -15.62 -20.25 8.91
CA ASP A 81 -16.26 -21.05 7.86
C ASP A 81 -15.39 -20.97 6.60
N SER A 82 -14.70 -22.06 6.27
CA SER A 82 -13.72 -22.15 5.17
C SER A 82 -13.74 -23.55 4.54
N CYS A 83 -13.12 -23.66 3.36
CA CYS A 83 -13.05 -24.91 2.57
C CYS A 83 -12.33 -26.05 3.29
N SER A 84 -11.13 -25.77 3.76
CA SER A 84 -10.45 -26.58 4.76
C SER A 84 -9.77 -25.65 5.76
N ARG A 85 -9.46 -26.22 6.92
CA ARG A 85 -8.70 -25.56 7.96
C ARG A 85 -7.50 -26.42 8.29
N GLU A 86 -6.35 -26.09 7.73
CA GLU A 86 -5.10 -26.68 8.19
C GLU A 86 -4.81 -26.15 9.60
N LYS A 87 -4.89 -27.05 10.58
CA LYS A 87 -4.43 -26.80 11.95
C LYS A 87 -3.03 -27.38 12.10
N GLU A 88 -2.05 -26.87 11.37
CA GLU A 88 -0.66 -27.26 11.60
C GLU A 88 -0.01 -26.30 12.60
N VAL A 89 0.12 -26.77 13.84
CA VAL A 89 0.98 -26.10 14.83
C VAL A 89 2.42 -26.30 14.39
N GLY A 90 3.11 -25.22 13.99
CA GLY A 90 4.56 -25.20 13.81
C GLY A 90 5.11 -25.27 12.40
N LYS A 91 4.28 -25.45 11.35
CA LYS A 91 4.74 -25.38 9.94
C LYS A 91 4.16 -24.15 9.25
N HIS A 92 4.85 -23.02 9.39
CA HIS A 92 4.45 -21.75 8.79
C HIS A 92 4.64 -21.77 7.27
N ARG A 93 3.55 -21.79 6.48
CA ARG A 93 3.64 -21.55 5.02
C ARG A 93 3.83 -20.07 4.65
N TYR A 94 3.60 -19.15 5.59
CA TYR A 94 3.78 -17.70 5.38
C TYR A 94 4.56 -17.10 6.55
N ASP A 95 5.76 -16.60 6.28
CA ASP A 95 6.64 -16.01 7.28
C ASP A 95 6.43 -14.48 7.33
N PHE A 96 5.60 -14.03 8.26
CA PHE A 96 5.33 -12.60 8.44
C PHE A 96 6.59 -11.78 8.77
N LYS A 97 7.58 -12.36 9.48
CA LYS A 97 8.82 -11.64 9.84
C LYS A 97 9.70 -11.43 8.62
N GLN A 98 9.88 -12.47 7.81
CA GLN A 98 10.64 -12.38 6.56
C GLN A 98 9.96 -11.40 5.61
N VAL A 99 8.64 -11.52 5.45
CA VAL A 99 7.87 -10.65 4.56
C VAL A 99 7.89 -9.18 5.02
N GLN A 100 7.75 -8.91 6.33
CA GLN A 100 7.87 -7.55 6.87
C GLN A 100 9.27 -6.98 6.65
N SER A 101 10.31 -7.78 6.88
CA SER A 101 11.69 -7.37 6.65
C SER A 101 11.96 -7.05 5.18
N ALA A 102 11.41 -7.83 4.26
CA ALA A 102 11.48 -7.58 2.82
C ALA A 102 10.73 -6.30 2.43
N ALA A 103 9.51 -6.10 2.93
CA ALA A 103 8.74 -4.88 2.67
C ALA A 103 9.46 -3.62 3.18
N LEU A 104 10.04 -3.66 4.38
CA LEU A 104 10.85 -2.57 4.93
C LEU A 104 12.13 -2.32 4.13
N ALA A 105 12.79 -3.38 3.62
CA ALA A 105 13.97 -3.24 2.76
C ALA A 105 13.63 -2.59 1.42
N ILE A 106 12.51 -2.98 0.80
CA ILE A 106 11.99 -2.32 -0.42
C ILE A 106 11.69 -0.84 -0.11
N SER A 107 11.02 -0.56 1.01
CA SER A 107 10.73 0.81 1.42
C SER A 107 11.98 1.66 1.62
N ASN A 108 13.02 1.14 2.28
CA ASN A 108 14.28 1.84 2.45
C ASN A 108 14.95 2.15 1.11
N LYS A 109 15.01 1.17 0.19
CA LYS A 109 15.58 1.41 -1.15
C LYS A 109 14.79 2.47 -1.90
N LEU A 110 13.47 2.36 -1.97
CA LEU A 110 12.64 3.33 -2.67
C LEU A 110 12.80 4.74 -2.07
N ALA A 111 12.83 4.85 -0.75
CA ALA A 111 13.06 6.13 -0.05
C ALA A 111 14.42 6.75 -0.39
N GLY A 112 15.46 5.93 -0.60
CA GLY A 112 16.80 6.36 -0.98
C GLY A 112 16.99 6.66 -2.47
N MET A 113 15.98 6.53 -3.32
CA MET A 113 16.10 6.78 -4.77
C MET A 113 15.79 8.23 -5.14
N PHE A 114 16.59 8.80 -6.03
CA PHE A 114 16.32 10.11 -6.62
C PHE A 114 15.08 10.06 -7.55
N PRO A 115 14.17 11.04 -7.53
CA PRO A 115 12.99 11.01 -8.40
C PRO A 115 13.40 11.04 -9.89
N SER A 116 12.76 10.24 -10.74
CA SER A 116 12.97 10.30 -12.19
C SER A 116 11.96 11.20 -12.91
N TRP A 117 10.86 11.53 -12.22
CA TRP A 117 9.78 12.37 -12.72
C TRP A 117 9.27 13.27 -11.61
N THR A 118 8.73 14.42 -11.99
CA THR A 118 7.99 15.33 -11.12
C THR A 118 6.69 15.76 -11.78
N ILE A 119 5.75 16.25 -10.98
CA ILE A 119 4.56 16.96 -11.45
C ILE A 119 4.65 18.37 -10.91
N ASP A 120 4.72 19.35 -11.80
CA ASP A 120 4.84 20.75 -11.42
C ASP A 120 3.55 21.30 -10.79
N SER A 121 3.58 22.54 -10.32
CA SER A 121 2.42 23.20 -9.70
C SER A 121 1.27 23.47 -10.68
N LYS A 122 1.45 23.25 -11.98
CA LYS A 122 0.41 23.36 -13.01
C LYS A 122 -0.16 21.99 -13.39
N GLY A 123 0.29 20.91 -12.74
CA GLY A 123 -0.15 19.55 -13.03
C GLY A 123 0.52 18.93 -14.25
N VAL A 124 1.63 19.49 -14.74
CA VAL A 124 2.39 18.98 -15.89
C VAL A 124 3.45 17.99 -15.42
N ILE A 125 3.48 16.81 -16.02
CA ILE A 125 4.51 15.79 -15.81
C ILE A 125 5.79 16.22 -16.54
N VAL A 126 6.89 16.24 -15.79
CA VAL A 126 8.23 16.56 -16.29
C VAL A 126 9.18 15.43 -15.94
N ARG A 127 9.93 14.95 -16.94
CA ARG A 127 11.03 14.00 -16.72
C ARG A 127 12.23 14.76 -16.19
N LEU A 128 12.77 14.32 -15.05
CA LEU A 128 13.99 14.88 -14.51
C LEU A 128 15.18 14.36 -15.30
N ALA A 129 16.01 15.28 -15.78
CA ALA A 129 17.27 14.99 -16.42
C ALA A 129 18.36 15.75 -15.65
N THR A 130 19.30 15.02 -15.06
CA THR A 130 20.51 15.61 -14.51
C THR A 130 21.56 15.66 -15.62
N GLU A 131 22.23 16.80 -15.79
CA GLU A 131 23.31 16.91 -16.77
C GLU A 131 24.35 15.80 -16.54
N GLY A 132 24.66 15.04 -17.60
CA GLY A 132 25.62 13.93 -17.53
C GLY A 132 25.14 12.64 -16.86
N VAL A 133 23.95 12.61 -16.23
CA VAL A 133 23.44 11.41 -15.53
C VAL A 133 22.17 10.89 -16.19
N ARG A 134 22.26 9.73 -16.84
CA ARG A 134 21.07 8.97 -17.23
C ARG A 134 20.55 8.23 -16.00
N LEU A 135 19.48 8.72 -15.39
CA LEU A 135 18.72 8.00 -14.37
C LEU A 135 18.08 6.76 -15.01
N ARG A 136 18.78 5.62 -14.96
CA ARG A 136 18.23 4.31 -15.35
C ARG A 136 17.58 3.70 -14.12
N GLN A 137 16.27 3.90 -14.01
CA GLN A 137 15.47 3.32 -12.93
C GLN A 137 14.45 2.33 -13.51
N PRO A 138 14.16 1.23 -12.81
CA PRO A 138 13.16 0.26 -13.26
C PRO A 138 11.73 0.82 -13.20
N TYR A 139 11.52 1.97 -12.54
CA TYR A 139 10.21 2.57 -12.30
C TYR A 139 10.19 4.07 -12.67
N HIS A 140 8.99 4.61 -12.90
CA HIS A 140 8.74 6.06 -12.92
C HIS A 140 8.52 6.52 -11.48
N LEU A 141 9.55 7.10 -10.87
CA LEU A 141 9.53 7.52 -9.48
C LEU A 141 9.19 9.00 -9.36
N PHE A 142 8.09 9.29 -8.68
CA PHE A 142 7.66 10.62 -8.26
C PHE A 142 7.82 10.72 -6.74
N THR A 143 8.43 11.79 -6.21
CA THR A 143 8.51 11.99 -4.76
C THR A 143 7.73 13.22 -4.36
N LEU A 144 6.82 13.07 -3.41
CA LEU A 144 6.03 14.16 -2.85
C LEU A 144 6.79 14.83 -1.70
N PRO A 145 6.51 16.12 -1.40
CA PRO A 145 6.94 16.73 -0.16
C PRO A 145 6.49 15.91 1.06
N ALA A 146 7.32 15.90 2.10
CA ALA A 146 7.00 15.18 3.31
C ALA A 146 5.74 15.74 4.00
N VAL A 147 4.90 14.82 4.46
CA VAL A 147 3.64 15.15 5.12
C VAL A 147 3.86 15.30 6.62
N CYS A 148 3.49 16.46 7.16
CA CYS A 148 3.38 16.70 8.60
C CYS A 148 2.13 17.52 8.92
N GLN A 149 1.46 17.21 10.03
CA GLN A 149 0.43 18.07 10.61
C GLN A 149 1.04 19.02 11.65
N GLY A 150 0.77 20.32 11.50
CA GLY A 150 1.27 21.36 12.40
C GLY A 150 2.61 21.95 11.95
N GLN A 151 3.39 22.44 12.90
CA GLN A 151 4.73 22.98 12.64
C GLN A 151 5.76 21.85 12.77
N CYS A 152 6.01 21.11 11.70
CA CYS A 152 7.28 20.40 11.56
C CYS A 152 8.19 21.23 10.66
N GLU A 153 9.33 21.64 11.19
CA GLU A 153 10.43 22.13 10.38
C GLU A 153 11.21 20.91 9.89
N LEU A 154 10.84 20.40 8.71
CA LEU A 154 11.65 19.40 8.03
C LEU A 154 12.86 20.08 7.40
N GLU A 155 14.05 19.59 7.72
CA GLU A 155 15.30 20.16 7.19
C GLU A 155 15.39 20.00 5.66
N GLU A 156 15.37 18.76 5.13
CA GLU A 156 15.28 18.46 3.70
C GLU A 156 15.13 16.93 3.50
N LEU A 157 14.56 16.48 2.38
CA LEU A 157 14.54 15.04 2.04
C LEU A 157 15.90 14.62 1.46
N SER A 158 16.44 13.50 1.93
CA SER A 158 17.72 12.96 1.45
C SER A 158 17.55 11.68 0.62
N PHE A 159 18.50 11.43 -0.29
CA PHE A 159 18.61 10.18 -1.04
C PHE A 159 20.01 9.56 -0.84
N GLU A 160 20.15 8.25 -1.12
CA GLU A 160 21.45 7.58 -0.98
C GLU A 160 22.37 7.95 -2.16
N CYS A 161 23.59 8.39 -1.84
CA CYS A 161 24.64 8.62 -2.83
C CYS A 161 26.00 8.14 -2.31
N HIS A 162 27.00 8.07 -3.19
CA HIS A 162 28.33 7.63 -2.81
C HIS A 162 29.01 8.59 -1.82
N LEU A 163 29.80 7.98 -0.92
CA LEU A 163 30.50 8.53 0.26
C LEU A 163 30.84 10.04 0.22
N ASN A 164 30.41 10.73 1.30
CA ASN A 164 30.79 12.07 1.79
C ASN A 164 30.03 13.30 1.28
N ASP A 165 28.98 13.16 0.47
CA ASP A 165 28.14 14.29 0.07
C ASP A 165 26.74 14.24 0.72
N ASP A 166 26.24 15.39 1.16
CA ASP A 166 24.86 15.57 1.61
C ASP A 166 23.92 15.54 0.39
N CYS A 167 23.45 14.35 0.04
CA CYS A 167 22.58 14.14 -1.11
C CYS A 167 21.12 14.44 -0.77
N LYS A 168 20.74 15.69 -1.04
CA LYS A 168 19.41 16.24 -0.83
C LYS A 168 18.60 16.21 -2.12
N ILE A 169 17.34 15.81 -2.03
CA ILE A 169 16.39 15.96 -3.13
C ILE A 169 16.06 17.45 -3.25
N PRO A 170 16.43 18.11 -4.37
CA PRO A 170 16.13 19.52 -4.55
C PRO A 170 14.61 19.72 -4.61
N LYS A 171 14.12 20.87 -4.13
CA LYS A 171 12.68 21.16 -4.04
C LYS A 171 12.00 21.05 -5.40
N GLU A 172 12.71 21.42 -6.46
CA GLU A 172 12.25 21.39 -7.85
C GLU A 172 12.07 19.97 -8.40
N ALA A 173 12.70 18.97 -7.78
CA ALA A 173 12.52 17.56 -8.11
C ALA A 173 11.30 16.92 -7.40
N LEU A 174 10.67 17.62 -6.45
CA LEU A 174 9.49 17.14 -5.74
C LEU A 174 8.22 17.43 -6.56
N SER A 175 7.26 16.51 -6.51
CA SER A 175 5.95 16.69 -7.12
C SER A 175 5.09 17.63 -6.28
N HIS A 176 4.73 18.78 -6.84
CA HIS A 176 4.00 19.85 -6.14
C HIS A 176 2.48 19.64 -6.08
N VAL A 177 2.01 18.42 -6.32
CA VAL A 177 0.57 18.08 -6.38
C VAL A 177 0.07 17.30 -5.17
N ALA A 178 0.87 17.16 -4.10
CA ALA A 178 0.47 16.39 -2.91
C ALA A 178 -0.88 16.88 -2.33
N LEU A 179 -1.07 18.21 -2.28
CA LEU A 179 -2.33 18.81 -1.85
C LEU A 179 -3.48 18.47 -2.79
N ASP A 180 -3.32 18.61 -4.10
CA ASP A 180 -4.42 18.38 -5.04
C ASP A 180 -4.75 16.88 -5.18
N MET A 181 -3.72 16.04 -5.27
CA MET A 181 -3.83 14.62 -5.54
C MET A 181 -4.25 13.79 -4.32
N LEU A 182 -3.76 14.11 -3.12
CA LEU A 182 -3.97 13.26 -1.94
C LEU A 182 -4.62 14.00 -0.77
N LEU A 183 -4.11 15.19 -0.41
CA LEU A 183 -4.36 15.80 0.91
C LEU A 183 -5.48 16.86 0.93
N GLY A 184 -6.00 17.23 -0.23
CA GLY A 184 -6.87 18.38 -0.42
C GLY A 184 -8.36 18.03 -0.36
N LYS A 185 -9.21 19.06 -0.38
CA LYS A 185 -10.66 18.92 -0.51
C LYS A 185 -11.04 19.28 -1.94
N GLY A 186 -11.20 18.27 -2.79
CA GLY A 186 -11.48 18.45 -4.21
C GLY A 186 -11.29 17.15 -4.98
N ALA A 187 -11.48 17.19 -6.30
CA ALA A 187 -11.25 16.04 -7.16
C ALA A 187 -10.00 16.29 -8.01
N TRP A 188 -8.95 15.48 -7.80
CA TRP A 188 -7.86 15.37 -8.75
C TRP A 188 -8.40 14.80 -10.06
N THR A 189 -8.02 15.41 -11.18
CA THR A 189 -8.45 14.98 -12.52
C THR A 189 -7.34 14.30 -13.31
N GLY A 190 -6.18 14.08 -12.67
CA GLY A 190 -4.98 13.65 -13.35
C GLY A 190 -4.14 14.83 -13.86
N PRO A 191 -2.99 14.53 -14.48
CA PRO A 191 -2.10 15.50 -15.10
C PRO A 191 -2.82 16.32 -16.17
N VAL A 192 -2.42 17.59 -16.31
CA VAL A 192 -3.02 18.51 -17.27
C VAL A 192 -2.56 18.17 -18.68
N GLU A 193 -3.52 17.87 -19.56
CA GLU A 193 -3.31 17.56 -21.00
C GLU A 193 -2.28 16.46 -21.28
N GLN A 194 -2.00 15.63 -20.28
CA GLN A 194 -1.01 14.58 -20.33
C GLN A 194 -1.54 13.30 -19.70
N THR A 195 -0.88 12.19 -20.01
CA THR A 195 -1.13 10.91 -19.38
C THR A 195 0.10 10.50 -18.60
N TYR A 196 -0.10 9.77 -17.51
CA TYR A 196 1.03 9.15 -16.81
C TYR A 196 1.75 8.17 -17.74
N PRO A 197 3.09 8.03 -17.61
CA PRO A 197 3.84 7.04 -18.37
C PRO A 197 3.30 5.62 -18.08
N GLN A 198 3.17 4.80 -19.11
CA GLN A 198 2.51 3.49 -19.03
C GLN A 198 3.47 2.30 -19.23
N ASP A 199 4.74 2.55 -19.53
CA ASP A 199 5.70 1.52 -19.91
C ASP A 199 6.35 0.80 -18.72
N ARG A 200 6.22 1.34 -17.50
CA ARG A 200 6.77 0.75 -16.26
C ARG A 200 5.83 1.02 -15.09
N LEU A 201 6.18 0.51 -13.91
CA LEU A 201 5.50 0.89 -12.67
C LEU A 201 5.67 2.39 -12.40
N ILE A 202 4.60 3.01 -11.96
CA ILE A 202 4.56 4.35 -11.40
C ILE A 202 4.64 4.21 -9.88
N VAL A 203 5.64 4.83 -9.26
CA VAL A 203 5.80 4.84 -7.81
C VAL A 203 5.69 6.28 -7.31
N PHE A 204 4.70 6.53 -6.46
CA PHE A 204 4.62 7.76 -5.67
C PHE A 204 5.26 7.51 -4.31
N ASN A 205 6.46 8.05 -4.11
CA ASN A 205 7.14 8.10 -2.82
C ASN A 205 6.55 9.23 -1.97
N ILE A 206 6.02 8.86 -0.82
CA ILE A 206 5.28 9.76 0.07
C ILE A 206 5.88 9.67 1.47
N PRO A 207 6.87 10.54 1.78
CA PRO A 207 7.43 10.60 3.12
C PRO A 207 6.39 11.15 4.10
N VAL A 208 6.28 10.51 5.26
CA VAL A 208 5.43 10.93 6.36
C VAL A 208 6.30 11.06 7.60
N VAL A 209 6.27 12.21 8.27
CA VAL A 209 7.07 12.39 9.49
C VAL A 209 6.60 11.41 10.57
N ASP A 210 7.55 10.82 11.28
CA ASP A 210 7.29 9.85 12.35
C ASP A 210 6.28 10.39 13.38
N GLY A 211 5.33 9.55 13.77
CA GLY A 211 4.22 9.87 14.65
C GLY A 211 3.08 10.66 14.01
N GLN A 212 3.19 11.09 12.75
CA GLN A 212 2.15 11.89 12.10
C GLN A 212 0.98 11.06 11.55
N THR A 213 -0.09 11.79 11.21
CA THR A 213 -1.23 11.24 10.46
C THR A 213 -1.31 11.92 9.10
N VAL A 214 -1.37 11.13 8.03
CA VAL A 214 -1.71 11.61 6.69
C VAL A 214 -3.20 11.35 6.43
N ASN A 215 -3.94 12.39 6.03
CA ASN A 215 -5.34 12.27 5.64
C ASN A 215 -5.44 12.33 4.12
N ILE A 216 -5.84 11.23 3.49
CA ILE A 216 -6.18 11.19 2.07
C ILE A 216 -7.62 11.67 1.92
N MET A 217 -7.79 12.94 1.52
CA MET A 217 -9.09 13.63 1.48
C MET A 217 -9.54 13.99 0.06
N THR A 218 -8.64 13.92 -0.92
CA THR A 218 -9.00 14.16 -2.32
C THR A 218 -10.02 13.10 -2.75
N ASP A 219 -11.09 13.53 -3.43
CA ASP A 219 -12.20 12.66 -3.81
C ASP A 219 -11.74 11.52 -4.72
N ASN A 220 -10.92 11.82 -5.72
CA ASN A 220 -10.42 10.86 -6.72
C ASN A 220 -8.88 10.85 -6.80
N PRO A 221 -8.19 10.30 -5.79
CA PRO A 221 -6.73 10.38 -5.69
C PRO A 221 -6.01 9.57 -6.79
N SER A 222 -6.73 8.68 -7.48
CA SER A 222 -6.19 7.80 -8.51
C SER A 222 -6.58 8.20 -9.94
N ALA A 223 -7.06 9.43 -10.15
CA ALA A 223 -7.48 9.90 -11.47
C ALA A 223 -6.34 9.81 -12.50
N GLY A 224 -6.64 9.20 -13.65
CA GLY A 224 -5.69 9.02 -14.76
C GLY A 224 -4.66 7.91 -14.55
N LEU A 225 -4.65 7.24 -13.39
CA LEU A 225 -3.71 6.17 -13.06
C LEU A 225 -4.30 4.80 -13.40
N ASN A 226 -3.41 3.89 -13.79
CA ASN A 226 -3.73 2.47 -13.95
C ASN A 226 -3.42 1.76 -12.62
N ALA A 227 -4.41 1.12 -12.01
CA ALA A 227 -4.22 0.51 -10.69
C ALA A 227 -3.13 -0.58 -10.72
N CYS A 228 -3.02 -1.35 -11.80
CA CYS A 228 -2.13 -2.50 -11.92
C CYS A 228 -0.64 -2.13 -11.92
N ASN A 229 -0.30 -0.93 -12.39
CA ASN A 229 1.08 -0.46 -12.46
C ASN A 229 1.38 0.69 -11.47
N THR A 230 0.46 1.02 -10.57
CA THR A 230 0.64 2.14 -9.63
C THR A 230 0.92 1.65 -8.22
N VAL A 231 1.99 2.17 -7.63
CA VAL A 231 2.38 1.96 -6.24
C VAL A 231 2.39 3.30 -5.51
N TYR A 232 1.67 3.39 -4.40
CA TYR A 232 1.79 4.47 -3.43
C TYR A 232 2.64 3.96 -2.27
N HIS A 233 3.87 4.44 -2.22
CA HIS A 233 4.84 4.05 -1.22
C HIS A 233 4.87 5.12 -0.11
N PHE A 234 4.21 4.81 1.01
CA PHE A 234 4.26 5.65 2.21
C PHE A 234 5.33 5.14 3.16
N TYR A 235 6.20 6.02 3.65
CA TYR A 235 7.29 5.63 4.55
C TYR A 235 7.54 6.68 5.62
N ALA A 236 8.05 6.24 6.77
CA ALA A 236 8.34 7.12 7.88
C ALA A 236 9.67 7.85 7.65
N VAL A 237 9.71 9.14 7.94
CA VAL A 237 10.95 9.94 8.02
C VAL A 237 11.07 10.62 9.37
N ASP A 238 12.30 10.87 9.83
CA ASP A 238 12.53 11.71 10.99
C ASP A 238 12.39 13.21 10.66
N GLN A 239 12.65 14.09 11.63
CA GLN A 239 12.60 15.54 11.43
C GLN A 239 13.66 16.07 10.45
N LYS A 240 14.70 15.29 10.18
CA LYS A 240 15.74 15.59 9.20
C LYS A 240 15.40 15.05 7.81
N GLY A 241 14.22 14.47 7.62
CA GLY A 241 13.81 13.86 6.35
C GLY A 241 14.50 12.54 6.03
N GLN A 242 15.18 11.91 7.00
CA GLN A 242 15.86 10.62 6.82
C GLN A 242 14.90 9.46 7.07
N PHE A 243 15.07 8.36 6.33
CA PHE A 243 14.23 7.16 6.49
C PHE A 243 14.30 6.62 7.93
N ALA A 244 13.18 6.68 8.63
CA ALA A 244 13.07 6.21 10.01
C ALA A 244 12.61 4.76 10.02
N ARG A 245 13.53 3.79 9.95
CA ARG A 245 13.19 2.34 9.84
C ARG A 245 12.24 1.80 10.92
N LYS A 246 12.24 2.41 12.11
CA LYS A 246 11.36 2.05 13.23
C LYS A 246 10.21 3.04 13.44
N GLY A 247 10.12 4.07 12.60
CA GLY A 247 9.05 5.05 12.66
C GLY A 247 7.69 4.42 12.38
N GLN A 248 6.65 5.11 12.81
CA GLN A 248 5.26 4.71 12.69
C GLN A 248 4.42 5.93 12.34
N PHE A 249 3.37 5.73 11.56
CA PHE A 249 2.45 6.80 11.21
C PHE A 249 1.07 6.23 10.91
N VAL A 250 0.09 7.11 10.76
CA VAL A 250 -1.28 6.73 10.44
C VAL A 250 -1.65 7.23 9.05
N ILE A 251 -2.26 6.37 8.24
CA ILE A 251 -2.92 6.76 6.99
C ILE A 251 -4.43 6.72 7.23
N ARG A 252 -5.10 7.86 7.15
CA ARG A 252 -6.56 7.96 7.18
C ARG A 252 -7.09 8.19 5.77
N ARG A 253 -7.82 7.23 5.22
CA ARG A 253 -8.45 7.37 3.91
C ARG A 253 -9.89 7.86 4.06
N ASN A 254 -10.18 9.02 3.48
CA ASN A 254 -11.50 9.63 3.41
C ASN A 254 -11.76 10.22 2.01
N SER A 255 -11.54 9.40 0.98
CA SER A 255 -11.78 9.73 -0.42
C SER A 255 -13.14 9.21 -0.88
N LYS A 256 -13.86 9.98 -1.69
CA LYS A 256 -15.16 9.57 -2.26
C LYS A 256 -15.04 8.37 -3.21
N TYR A 257 -14.04 8.38 -4.07
CA TYR A 257 -13.77 7.33 -5.03
C TYR A 257 -12.70 6.36 -4.50
N PRO A 258 -12.59 5.17 -5.11
CA PRO A 258 -11.57 4.21 -4.72
C PRO A 258 -10.16 4.79 -4.81
N PHE A 259 -9.34 4.54 -3.79
CA PHE A 259 -7.90 4.77 -3.85
C PHE A 259 -7.26 3.50 -4.43
N SER A 260 -6.97 3.55 -5.72
CA SER A 260 -6.70 2.38 -6.56
C SER A 260 -5.21 2.21 -6.86
N GLY A 261 -4.67 1.04 -6.53
CA GLY A 261 -3.27 0.67 -6.74
C GLY A 261 -2.73 -0.23 -5.64
N MET A 262 -1.41 -0.40 -5.61
CA MET A 262 -0.70 -1.01 -4.49
C MET A 262 -0.36 0.07 -3.45
N ILE A 263 -0.79 -0.12 -2.21
CA ILE A 263 -0.37 0.68 -1.05
C ILE A 263 0.75 -0.07 -0.34
N LEU A 264 1.98 0.40 -0.47
CA LEU A 264 3.14 -0.10 0.26
C LEU A 264 3.43 0.82 1.43
N ALA A 265 3.04 0.42 2.64
CA ALA A 265 3.16 1.23 3.84
C ALA A 265 3.47 0.37 5.08
N PRO A 266 4.59 -0.40 5.09
CA PRO A 266 4.86 -1.42 6.11
C PRO A 266 4.94 -0.90 7.55
N GLN A 267 5.04 0.42 7.73
CA GLN A 267 5.12 1.11 9.02
C GLN A 267 3.79 1.79 9.42
N ALA A 268 2.79 1.77 8.54
CA ALA A 268 1.56 2.51 8.72
C ALA A 268 0.48 1.70 9.42
N HIS A 269 -0.21 2.35 10.35
CA HIS A 269 -1.57 1.97 10.72
C HIS A 269 -2.56 2.61 9.75
N ILE A 270 -3.32 1.81 9.02
CA ILE A 270 -4.32 2.29 8.07
C ILE A 270 -5.68 2.36 8.76
N VAL A 271 -6.35 3.49 8.58
CA VAL A 271 -7.71 3.75 9.04
C VAL A 271 -8.57 4.08 7.82
N ASP A 272 -9.54 3.23 7.54
CA ASP A 272 -10.37 3.28 6.34
C ASP A 272 -11.79 3.76 6.66
N SER A 273 -12.19 4.87 6.05
CA SER A 273 -13.54 5.43 6.23
C SER A 273 -14.61 4.63 5.50
N ASN A 274 -15.87 4.98 5.75
CA ASN A 274 -17.06 4.36 5.13
C ASN A 274 -17.43 4.92 3.76
N ILE A 275 -16.67 5.88 3.24
CA ILE A 275 -16.90 6.51 1.96
C ILE A 275 -15.74 6.13 1.04
N GLY A 276 -16.03 5.64 -0.16
CA GLY A 276 -15.03 5.07 -1.07
C GLY A 276 -14.51 3.70 -0.61
N SER A 277 -13.29 3.34 -1.01
CA SER A 277 -12.58 2.13 -0.58
C SER A 277 -11.11 2.19 -0.99
N PHE A 278 -10.25 1.36 -0.42
CA PHE A 278 -9.05 0.94 -1.15
C PHE A 278 -9.43 -0.07 -2.24
N ALA A 279 -8.73 -0.06 -3.37
CA ALA A 279 -8.90 -1.04 -4.44
C ALA A 279 -7.54 -1.49 -4.98
N GLY A 280 -7.24 -2.77 -4.84
CA GLY A 280 -5.95 -3.33 -5.23
C GLY A 280 -5.28 -4.11 -4.10
N GLN A 281 -4.02 -3.77 -3.81
CA GLN A 281 -3.24 -4.41 -2.76
C GLN A 281 -2.86 -3.42 -1.65
N ILE A 282 -2.85 -3.89 -0.41
CA ILE A 282 -2.34 -3.15 0.74
C ILE A 282 -1.32 -3.99 1.49
N ILE A 283 -0.15 -3.43 1.76
CA ILE A 283 0.88 -3.99 2.65
C ILE A 283 1.13 -2.96 3.75
N ALA A 284 0.73 -3.27 4.98
CA ALA A 284 0.81 -2.30 6.08
C ALA A 284 1.10 -2.92 7.45
N GLN A 285 1.39 -2.06 8.44
CA GLN A 285 1.57 -2.52 9.82
C GLN A 285 0.24 -3.03 10.39
N SER A 286 -0.86 -2.32 10.20
CA SER A 286 -2.19 -2.74 10.67
C SER A 286 -3.30 -2.01 9.93
N TYR A 287 -4.53 -2.48 10.09
CA TYR A 287 -5.72 -1.91 9.43
C TYR A 287 -6.91 -1.82 10.36
N GLU A 288 -7.68 -0.74 10.22
CA GLU A 288 -8.94 -0.50 10.91
C GLU A 288 -9.97 0.09 9.95
N ALA A 289 -11.09 -0.58 9.76
CA ALA A 289 -12.27 0.05 9.16
C ALA A 289 -13.08 0.80 10.24
N GLN A 290 -13.42 2.06 9.96
CA GLN A 290 -14.14 2.93 10.90
C GLN A 290 -15.65 2.66 10.97
N ALA A 291 -16.18 1.82 10.08
CA ALA A 291 -17.60 1.50 10.04
C ALA A 291 -17.86 0.11 9.48
N ASP A 292 -19.13 -0.28 9.55
CA ASP A 292 -19.67 -1.47 8.91
C ASP A 292 -19.60 -1.35 7.38
N HIS A 293 -19.60 -2.51 6.71
CA HIS A 293 -19.62 -2.65 5.24
C HIS A 293 -18.40 -2.09 4.48
N VAL A 294 -17.38 -1.59 5.17
CA VAL A 294 -16.11 -1.21 4.53
C VAL A 294 -15.39 -2.46 4.02
N GLN A 295 -15.00 -2.47 2.76
CA GLN A 295 -14.32 -3.59 2.12
C GLN A 295 -13.06 -3.11 1.40
N ILE A 296 -11.96 -3.84 1.59
CA ILE A 296 -10.80 -3.74 0.70
C ILE A 296 -11.20 -4.40 -0.60
N LYS A 297 -11.28 -3.62 -1.68
CA LYS A 297 -11.64 -4.15 -2.99
C LYS A 297 -10.41 -4.67 -3.71
N ASP A 298 -10.63 -5.58 -4.65
CA ASP A 298 -9.55 -6.10 -5.49
C ASP A 298 -9.23 -5.20 -6.69
N TYR A 299 -8.24 -5.60 -7.47
CA TYR A 299 -7.83 -4.91 -8.69
C TYR A 299 -8.88 -4.91 -9.80
N ILE A 300 -9.69 -5.96 -9.89
CA ILE A 300 -10.80 -6.00 -10.86
C ILE A 300 -11.84 -4.94 -10.47
N ALA A 301 -12.02 -4.66 -9.18
CA ALA A 301 -12.90 -3.60 -8.69
C ALA A 301 -12.38 -2.19 -8.99
N ALA A 302 -11.06 -2.07 -9.18
CA ALA A 302 -10.43 -0.84 -9.68
C ALA A 302 -10.70 -0.60 -11.17
N GLY A 303 -11.38 -1.54 -11.85
CA GLY A 303 -11.84 -1.40 -13.23
C GLY A 303 -10.81 -1.78 -14.29
N ASP A 304 -9.77 -2.53 -13.94
CA ASP A 304 -8.64 -2.76 -14.85
C ASP A 304 -8.39 -4.24 -15.16
N GLU A 305 -8.80 -4.66 -16.37
CA GLU A 305 -8.56 -6.00 -16.91
C GLU A 305 -7.06 -6.28 -17.15
N LYS A 306 -6.22 -5.24 -17.27
CA LYS A 306 -4.76 -5.38 -17.44
C LYS A 306 -4.07 -5.98 -16.22
N CYS A 307 -4.75 -6.01 -15.08
CA CYS A 307 -4.23 -6.60 -13.85
C CYS A 307 -4.13 -8.13 -13.94
N GLN A 308 -4.62 -8.78 -15.00
CA GLN A 308 -4.30 -10.20 -15.23
C GLN A 308 -2.96 -10.37 -15.95
N THR A 309 -2.49 -9.35 -16.67
CA THR A 309 -1.28 -9.38 -17.51
C THR A 309 -0.02 -8.97 -16.74
N PHE A 310 -0.13 -8.12 -15.72
CA PHE A 310 1.01 -7.57 -14.97
C PHE A 310 1.51 -8.45 -13.80
N TYR A 311 0.72 -9.44 -13.36
CA TYR A 311 0.95 -10.13 -12.08
C TYR A 311 2.01 -11.24 -12.03
N PRO A 312 2.48 -11.86 -13.13
CA PRO A 312 3.56 -12.84 -13.02
C PRO A 312 4.90 -12.19 -12.60
N ASP A 313 5.15 -10.93 -12.99
CA ASP A 313 6.50 -10.34 -13.01
C ASP A 313 6.67 -9.10 -12.10
N CYS A 314 5.63 -8.66 -11.37
CA CYS A 314 5.66 -7.41 -10.58
C CYS A 314 6.07 -7.58 -9.12
N VAL A 315 6.89 -8.59 -8.79
CA VAL A 315 7.78 -8.38 -7.65
C VAL A 315 8.85 -7.42 -8.17
N PRO A 316 9.37 -6.49 -7.37
CA PRO A 316 10.70 -5.92 -7.59
C PRO A 316 11.77 -7.03 -7.63
N ASP A 317 11.71 -7.93 -8.61
CA ASP A 317 12.49 -9.18 -8.71
C ASP A 317 13.78 -8.98 -9.53
N GLU A 318 14.25 -7.75 -9.68
CA GLU A 318 15.63 -7.48 -10.11
C GLU A 318 16.39 -6.73 -9.01
N PHE A 319 16.80 -7.51 -8.02
CA PHE A 319 17.92 -7.24 -7.10
C PHE A 319 19.02 -8.30 -7.23
N THR A 320 19.07 -8.99 -8.36
CA THR A 320 20.25 -9.74 -8.78
C THR A 320 20.92 -8.93 -9.87
N ASP A 321 22.13 -8.44 -9.59
CA ASP A 321 23.12 -8.21 -10.63
C ASP A 321 23.33 -9.49 -11.46
#